data_AF-A0A4D4KLM2-F1
#
_entry.id   AF-A0A4D4KLM2-F1
#
_cell.length_a   1.000
_cell.length_b   1.000
_cell.length_c   1.000
_cell.angle_alpha   90.00
_cell.angle_beta   90.00
_cell.angle_gamma   90.00
#
_symmetry.space_group_name_H-M   'P 1'
#
loop_
_entity.id
_entity.type
_entity.pdbx_description
1 polymer ?
#
loop_
_entity_poly.entity_id
_entity_poly.type
_entity_poly.pdbx_seq_one_letter_code
_entity_poly.pdbx_strand_id
1 'polypeptide(L)'
;MFFAACIGSVFAPEAAPGGAAGSAAAFLRLCDRAGVPITVPGELAGLCCGTPWQSKGYTTGYRTMASRTLKVLWEASGHGRLPVVCDASSCTHGLEQLPDALPEPDRARFASLRFVDSVVFTADHLLPALPEPRRLRSLALHPTCSTVHLGIESALRTLAAAVGDEVTVPDNWGCCAFAGDRGLLHPEVTAAATAAQAAEITAGTYDAYASCNRTCEMGMTRATGRPYRHVLELLDEATARSTEVTP
;
A
#
# COMPACT_ATOMS: atom_id res chain seq x y z
N MET A 1 3.24 15.43 -0.86
CA MET A 1 4.49 14.86 -0.33
C MET A 1 4.32 13.36 -0.28
N PHE A 2 5.34 12.60 -0.66
CA PHE A 2 5.31 11.14 -0.64
C PHE A 2 6.06 10.59 0.59
N PHE A 3 5.36 9.77 1.36
CA PHE A 3 5.87 9.02 2.50
C PHE A 3 5.95 7.53 2.09
N ALA A 4 7.12 7.12 1.60
CA ALA A 4 7.32 5.71 1.25
C ALA A 4 7.32 4.85 2.53
N ALA A 5 6.51 3.80 2.53
CA ALA A 5 6.41 2.87 3.64
C ALA A 5 7.73 2.09 3.80
N CYS A 6 8.23 2.01 5.04
CA CYS A 6 9.48 1.30 5.34
C CYS A 6 9.43 -0.18 4.91
N ILE A 7 8.23 -0.75 4.85
CA ILE A 7 8.03 -2.17 4.56
C ILE A 7 8.47 -2.55 3.14
N GLY A 8 8.37 -1.63 2.18
CA GLY A 8 8.87 -1.83 0.82
C GLY A 8 10.39 -1.78 0.70
N SER A 9 11.08 -1.20 1.69
CA SER A 9 12.55 -1.24 1.79
C SER A 9 13.05 -2.46 2.58
N VAL A 10 12.27 -2.95 3.55
CA VAL A 10 12.61 -4.12 4.37
C VAL A 10 12.35 -5.42 3.60
N PHE A 11 11.25 -5.48 2.84
CA PHE A 11 10.87 -6.67 2.09
C PHE A 11 10.84 -6.36 0.60
N ALA A 12 11.61 -7.14 -0.16
CA ALA A 12 11.63 -7.03 -1.61
C ALA A 12 10.21 -7.21 -2.19
N PRO A 13 9.88 -6.48 -3.27
CA PRO A 13 8.64 -6.69 -3.99
C PRO A 13 8.57 -8.11 -4.56
N GLU A 14 7.36 -8.57 -4.86
CA GLU A 14 7.16 -9.87 -5.50
C GLU A 14 7.79 -9.87 -6.89
N ALA A 15 8.44 -10.96 -7.27
CA ALA A 15 9.16 -11.02 -8.54
C ALA A 15 8.21 -10.81 -9.74
N ALA A 16 8.70 -10.09 -10.75
CA ALA A 16 7.95 -9.76 -11.95
C ALA A 16 8.83 -9.92 -13.20
N PRO A 17 8.23 -10.24 -14.37
CA PRO A 17 8.96 -10.20 -15.65
C PRO A 17 9.53 -8.80 -15.90
N GLY A 18 10.84 -8.69 -16.17
CA GLY A 18 11.51 -7.39 -16.35
C GLY A 18 11.89 -6.68 -15.04
N GLY A 19 11.78 -7.38 -13.90
CA GLY A 19 12.15 -6.86 -12.58
C GLY A 19 10.99 -6.18 -11.85
N ALA A 20 10.99 -6.29 -10.53
CA ALA A 20 9.98 -5.65 -9.67
C ALA A 20 10.62 -4.52 -8.87
N ALA A 21 10.05 -3.32 -8.99
CA ALA A 21 10.55 -2.12 -8.31
C ALA A 21 9.77 -1.79 -7.04
N GLY A 22 8.59 -2.42 -6.84
CA GLY A 22 7.72 -2.19 -5.70
C GLY A 22 6.83 -0.95 -5.81
N SER A 23 5.89 -0.86 -4.86
CA SER A 23 4.83 0.15 -4.79
C SER A 23 5.34 1.59 -4.81
N ALA A 24 6.41 1.90 -4.06
CA ALA A 24 6.98 3.24 -4.01
C ALA A 24 7.53 3.69 -5.37
N ALA A 25 8.32 2.85 -6.04
CA ALA A 25 8.88 3.17 -7.34
C ALA A 25 7.80 3.27 -8.42
N ALA A 26 6.82 2.36 -8.39
CA ALA A 26 5.66 2.40 -9.29
C ALA A 26 4.85 3.69 -9.10
N PHE A 27 4.58 4.09 -7.86
CA PHE A 27 3.87 5.34 -7.56
C PHE A 27 4.63 6.57 -8.08
N LEU A 28 5.95 6.64 -7.87
CA LEU A 28 6.76 7.74 -8.39
C LEU A 28 6.72 7.82 -9.93
N ARG A 29 6.81 6.68 -10.63
CA ARG A 29 6.71 6.64 -12.09
C ARG A 29 5.31 7.01 -12.60
N LEU A 30 4.26 6.58 -11.92
CA LEU A 30 2.89 6.98 -12.23
C LEU A 30 2.70 8.50 -12.08
N CYS A 31 3.25 9.11 -11.03
CA CYS A 31 3.19 10.56 -10.86
C CYS A 31 3.99 11.31 -11.91
N ASP A 32 5.19 10.85 -12.26
CA ASP A 32 5.98 11.42 -13.36
C ASP A 32 5.20 11.35 -14.69
N ARG A 33 4.64 10.17 -15.00
CA ARG A 33 3.83 9.93 -16.21
C ARG A 33 2.57 10.81 -16.26
N ALA A 34 1.95 11.07 -15.12
CA ALA A 34 0.79 11.96 -15.00
C ALA A 34 1.14 13.46 -14.88
N GLY A 35 2.43 13.81 -14.85
CA GLY A 35 2.89 15.20 -14.67
C GLY A 35 2.61 15.78 -13.28
N VAL A 36 2.45 14.93 -12.26
CA VAL A 36 2.17 15.35 -10.88
C VAL A 36 3.49 15.48 -10.10
N PRO A 37 3.86 16.71 -9.67
CA PRO A 37 5.11 16.91 -8.94
C PRO A 37 5.03 16.31 -7.53
N ILE A 38 6.08 15.57 -7.17
CA ILE A 38 6.26 14.99 -5.84
C ILE A 38 7.42 15.64 -5.10
N THR A 39 7.28 15.73 -3.78
CA THR A 39 8.39 15.94 -2.86
C THR A 39 8.49 14.77 -1.89
N VAL A 40 9.70 14.31 -1.60
CA VAL A 40 10.02 13.25 -0.63
C VAL A 40 10.84 13.88 0.50
N PRO A 41 10.51 13.65 1.79
CA PRO A 41 11.28 14.21 2.89
C PRO A 41 12.67 13.58 2.95
N GLY A 42 13.70 14.40 3.17
CA GLY A 42 15.10 13.93 3.25
C GLY A 42 15.39 12.98 4.41
N GLU A 43 14.57 13.00 5.47
CA GLU A 43 14.74 12.17 6.68
C GLU A 43 13.84 10.91 6.70
N LEU A 44 13.33 10.47 5.55
CA LEU A 44 12.35 9.38 5.48
C LEU A 44 12.81 8.07 6.13
N ALA A 45 14.09 7.71 6.00
CA ALA A 45 14.67 6.47 6.54
C ALA A 45 14.55 6.33 8.07
N GLY A 46 14.26 7.42 8.78
CA GLY A 46 14.05 7.44 10.23
C GLY A 46 12.60 7.41 10.68
N LEU A 47 11.64 7.36 9.76
CA LEU A 47 10.22 7.52 10.06
C LEU A 47 9.46 6.19 10.04
N CYS A 48 8.36 6.15 10.78
CA CYS A 48 7.46 5.00 10.84
C CYS A 48 6.02 5.48 11.04
N CYS A 49 5.08 4.78 10.42
CA CYS A 49 3.63 4.98 10.60
C CYS A 49 3.11 4.55 11.98
N GLY A 50 3.94 3.92 12.82
CA GLY A 50 3.55 3.51 14.17
C GLY A 50 2.91 2.12 14.27
N THR A 51 2.37 1.57 13.19
CA THR A 51 1.60 0.32 13.18
C THR A 51 2.30 -0.85 13.89
N PRO A 52 3.61 -1.14 13.66
CA PRO A 52 4.29 -2.24 14.34
C PRO A 52 4.44 -2.07 15.86
N TRP A 53 4.48 -0.82 16.33
CA TRP A 53 4.62 -0.49 17.75
C TRP A 53 3.29 -0.62 18.47
N GLN A 54 2.24 -0.07 17.87
CA GLN A 54 0.88 -0.10 18.39
C GLN A 54 0.36 -1.53 18.49
N SER A 55 0.53 -2.34 17.43
CA SER A 55 0.00 -3.71 17.37
C SER A 55 0.63 -4.68 18.37
N LYS A 56 1.80 -4.31 18.92
CA LYS A 56 2.54 -5.08 19.94
C LYS A 56 2.43 -4.45 21.35
N GLY A 57 1.73 -3.33 21.51
CA GLY A 57 1.61 -2.63 22.78
C GLY A 57 2.90 -1.92 23.22
N TYR A 58 3.84 -1.65 22.31
CA TYR A 58 5.09 -0.94 22.60
C TYR A 58 4.88 0.57 22.65
N THR A 59 4.26 1.04 23.73
CA THR A 59 3.82 2.43 23.91
C THR A 59 4.95 3.46 23.82
N THR A 60 6.12 3.20 24.42
CA THR A 60 7.28 4.11 24.33
C THR A 60 7.77 4.28 22.89
N GLY A 61 7.89 3.17 22.15
CA GLY A 61 8.27 3.21 20.73
C GLY A 61 7.22 3.94 19.89
N TYR A 62 5.94 3.69 20.15
CA TYR A 62 4.83 4.35 19.45
C TYR A 62 4.84 5.87 19.63
N ARG A 63 5.00 6.36 20.87
CA ARG A 63 5.13 7.81 21.17
C ARG A 63 6.37 8.44 20.55
N THR A 64 7.49 7.71 20.56
CA THR A 64 8.75 8.17 19.96
C THR A 64 8.59 8.35 18.45
N MET A 65 7.98 7.38 17.77
CA MET A 65 7.70 7.48 16.33
C MET A 65 6.67 8.55 16.02
N ALA A 66 5.60 8.69 16.80
CA ALA A 66 4.62 9.76 16.60
C ALA A 66 5.27 11.14 16.63
N SER A 67 6.10 11.41 17.65
CA SER A 67 6.78 12.70 17.80
C SER A 67 7.76 12.98 16.66
N ARG A 68 8.53 11.97 16.25
CA ARG A 68 9.50 12.08 15.15
C ARG A 68 8.80 12.29 13.81
N THR A 69 7.77 11.48 13.52
CA THR A 69 6.98 11.55 12.30
C THR A 69 6.27 12.89 12.20
N LEU A 70 5.67 13.41 13.29
CA LEU A 70 5.09 14.76 13.30
C LEU A 70 6.08 15.83 12.87
N LYS A 71 7.25 15.85 13.52
CA LYS A 71 8.27 16.88 13.29
C LYS A 71 8.64 16.96 11.81
N VAL A 72 8.94 15.82 11.20
CA VAL A 72 9.38 15.78 9.80
C VAL A 72 8.22 16.05 8.84
N LEU A 73 7.06 15.41 9.05
CA LEU A 73 5.93 15.56 8.13
C LEU A 73 5.35 16.97 8.14
N TRP A 74 5.36 17.66 9.29
CA TRP A 74 4.88 19.03 9.37
C TRP A 74 5.69 19.98 8.49
N GLU A 75 7.02 19.94 8.62
CA GLU A 75 7.90 20.81 7.82
C GLU A 75 7.80 20.44 6.34
N ALA A 76 7.95 19.15 6.02
CA ALA A 76 8.00 18.68 4.64
C ALA A 76 6.65 18.84 3.90
N SER A 77 5.52 18.86 4.61
CA SER A 77 4.20 19.11 4.01
C SER A 77 3.93 20.61 3.81
N GLY A 78 4.83 21.48 4.26
CA GLY A 78 4.59 22.92 4.31
C GLY A 78 3.46 23.26 5.26
N HIS A 79 3.49 22.68 6.47
CA HIS A 79 2.52 22.88 7.54
C HIS A 79 1.10 22.40 7.18
N GLY A 80 1.01 21.20 6.59
CA GLY A 80 -0.26 20.60 6.17
C GLY A 80 -0.77 21.09 4.80
N ARG A 81 -0.06 22.00 4.14
CA ARG A 81 -0.43 22.49 2.79
C ARG A 81 -0.49 21.35 1.76
N LEU A 82 0.47 20.43 1.79
CA LEU A 82 0.52 19.28 0.91
C LEU A 82 -0.06 18.04 1.61
N PRO A 83 -0.87 17.21 0.90
CA PRO A 83 -1.23 15.91 1.43
C PRO A 83 0.02 15.02 1.58
N VAL A 84 0.00 14.15 2.58
CA VAL A 84 0.99 13.09 2.78
C VAL A 84 0.43 11.82 2.16
N VAL A 85 1.01 11.39 1.04
CA VAL A 85 0.60 10.17 0.33
C VAL A 85 1.47 9.01 0.74
N CYS A 86 0.89 7.87 1.11
CA CYS A 86 1.64 6.65 1.50
C CYS A 86 1.29 5.47 0.59
N ASP A 87 2.30 4.68 0.20
CA ASP A 87 2.16 3.56 -0.74
C ASP A 87 1.75 2.22 -0.10
N ALA A 88 1.32 2.23 1.16
CA ALA A 88 0.88 1.03 1.85
C ALA A 88 -0.31 1.34 2.76
N SER A 89 -1.46 0.69 2.53
CA SER A 89 -2.69 1.04 3.26
C SER A 89 -2.63 0.81 4.76
N SER A 90 -1.86 -0.16 5.22
CA SER A 90 -1.61 -0.34 6.66
C SER A 90 -0.79 0.79 7.28
N CYS A 91 0.04 1.46 6.49
CA CYS A 91 0.81 2.62 6.91
C CYS A 91 -0.03 3.90 6.85
N THR A 92 -0.86 4.07 5.83
CA THR A 92 -1.86 5.16 5.78
C THR A 92 -2.77 5.12 7.01
N HIS A 93 -3.33 3.95 7.32
CA HIS A 93 -4.18 3.78 8.51
C HIS A 93 -3.42 4.03 9.83
N GLY A 94 -2.18 3.54 9.94
CA GLY A 94 -1.34 3.79 11.12
C GLY A 94 -1.03 5.28 11.32
N LEU A 95 -0.77 6.01 10.24
CA LEU A 95 -0.53 7.46 10.28
C LEU A 95 -1.75 8.21 10.84
N GLU A 96 -2.98 7.85 10.44
CA GLU A 96 -4.20 8.47 10.96
C GLU A 96 -4.39 8.27 12.47
N GLN A 97 -3.81 7.20 13.04
CA GLN A 97 -3.92 6.88 14.47
C GLN A 97 -2.78 7.44 15.32
N LEU A 98 -1.65 7.82 14.73
CA LEU A 98 -0.50 8.40 15.47
C LEU A 98 -0.84 9.59 16.39
N PRO A 99 -1.82 10.48 16.10
CA PRO A 99 -2.23 11.54 17.01
C PRO A 99 -2.58 11.06 18.43
N ASP A 100 -3.07 9.83 18.58
CA ASP A 100 -3.47 9.25 19.87
C ASP A 100 -2.28 9.07 20.82
N ALA A 101 -1.07 8.96 20.27
CA ALA A 101 0.17 8.85 21.04
C ALA A 101 0.73 10.20 21.49
N LEU A 102 0.22 11.31 20.98
CA LEU A 102 0.78 12.64 21.18
C LEU A 102 0.04 13.42 22.27
N PRO A 103 0.75 14.28 23.03
CA PRO A 103 0.12 15.28 23.89
C PRO A 103 -0.49 16.42 23.05
N GLU A 104 -1.41 17.18 23.63
CA GLU A 104 -1.81 18.50 23.11
C GLU A 104 -0.66 19.49 23.36
N PRO A 105 -0.16 20.32 22.40
CA PRO A 105 -0.69 20.75 21.09
C PRO A 105 -0.23 19.96 19.86
N ASP A 106 0.68 18.99 20.05
CA ASP A 106 1.24 18.19 18.95
C ASP A 106 0.17 17.35 18.26
N ARG A 107 -0.82 16.87 19.02
CA ARG A 107 -2.00 16.18 18.51
C ARG A 107 -2.78 17.04 17.51
N ALA A 108 -3.13 18.28 17.85
CA ALA A 108 -3.84 19.17 16.93
C ALA A 108 -3.03 19.47 15.67
N ARG A 109 -1.72 19.68 15.82
CA ARG A 109 -0.80 19.86 14.68
C ARG A 109 -0.80 18.64 13.77
N PHE A 110 -0.71 17.43 14.34
CA PHE A 110 -0.77 16.20 13.55
C PHE A 110 -2.13 16.02 12.86
N ALA A 111 -3.23 16.27 13.56
CA ALA A 111 -4.58 16.15 13.02
C ALA A 111 -4.85 17.11 11.85
N SER A 112 -4.08 18.19 11.72
CA SER A 112 -4.15 19.10 10.56
C SER A 112 -3.37 18.59 9.33
N LEU A 113 -2.60 17.52 9.45
CA LEU A 113 -2.03 16.82 8.30
C LEU A 113 -3.09 15.95 7.63
N ARG A 114 -3.17 16.01 6.30
CA ARG A 114 -4.04 15.13 5.52
C ARG A 114 -3.26 13.94 4.99
N PHE A 115 -3.59 12.75 5.48
CA PHE A 115 -3.07 11.48 4.97
C PHE A 115 -3.95 10.97 3.84
N VAL A 116 -3.33 10.46 2.79
CA VAL A 116 -4.03 9.90 1.63
C VAL A 116 -3.34 8.61 1.24
N ASP A 117 -4.11 7.56 1.03
CA ASP A 117 -3.56 6.32 0.48
C ASP A 117 -3.18 6.51 -0.99
N SER A 118 -2.07 5.93 -1.42
CA SER A 118 -1.63 5.99 -2.81
C SER A 118 -2.66 5.42 -3.78
N VAL A 119 -3.50 4.44 -3.38
CA VAL A 119 -4.55 3.90 -4.26
C VAL A 119 -5.65 4.93 -4.50
N VAL A 120 -6.04 5.70 -3.47
CA VAL A 120 -7.00 6.81 -3.58
C VAL A 120 -6.40 7.92 -4.42
N PHE A 121 -5.19 8.36 -4.09
CA PHE A 121 -4.53 9.42 -4.81
C PHE A 121 -4.35 9.07 -6.30
N THR A 122 -4.00 7.82 -6.59
CA THR A 122 -3.86 7.34 -7.97
C THR A 122 -5.19 7.31 -8.68
N ALA A 123 -6.25 6.78 -8.07
CA ALA A 123 -7.57 6.71 -8.69
C ALA A 123 -8.13 8.10 -9.02
N ASP A 124 -7.99 9.04 -8.09
CA ASP A 124 -8.61 10.37 -8.19
C ASP A 124 -7.79 11.35 -9.03
N HIS A 125 -6.46 11.25 -9.00
CA HIS A 125 -5.59 12.30 -9.54
C HIS A 125 -4.63 11.83 -10.63
N LEU A 126 -4.23 10.56 -10.65
CA LEU A 126 -3.27 10.06 -11.63
C LEU A 126 -3.97 9.38 -12.78
N LEU A 127 -4.84 8.42 -12.50
CA LEU A 127 -5.50 7.58 -13.49
C LEU A 127 -6.15 8.39 -14.64
N PRO A 128 -6.86 9.52 -14.40
CA PRO A 128 -7.44 10.31 -15.49
C PRO A 128 -6.43 10.93 -16.47
N ALA A 129 -5.17 11.06 -16.06
CA ALA A 129 -4.09 11.66 -16.86
C ALA A 129 -3.10 10.62 -17.40
N LEU A 130 -3.23 9.35 -17.03
CA LEU A 130 -2.38 8.28 -17.54
C LEU A 130 -2.80 7.85 -18.94
N PRO A 131 -1.88 7.30 -19.75
CA PRO A 131 -2.23 6.60 -20.98
C PRO A 131 -3.22 5.45 -20.72
N GLU A 132 -3.99 5.08 -21.73
CA GLU A 132 -4.89 3.92 -21.67
C GLU A 132 -4.10 2.66 -21.26
N PRO A 133 -4.46 1.99 -20.14
CA PRO A 133 -3.73 0.81 -19.69
C PRO A 133 -3.90 -0.37 -20.65
N ARG A 134 -2.83 -1.15 -20.85
CA ARG A 134 -2.91 -2.46 -21.50
C ARG A 134 -3.53 -3.46 -20.53
N ARG A 135 -4.81 -3.76 -20.74
CA ARG A 135 -5.60 -4.57 -19.80
C ARG A 135 -5.31 -6.06 -19.91
N LEU A 136 -5.31 -6.72 -18.76
CA LEU A 136 -5.29 -8.18 -18.60
C LEU A 136 -6.71 -8.73 -18.71
N ARG A 137 -6.88 -10.02 -19.00
CA ARG A 137 -8.23 -10.60 -19.09
C ARG A 137 -8.85 -10.76 -17.71
N SER A 138 -8.06 -11.17 -16.72
CA SER A 138 -8.57 -11.40 -15.36
C SER A 138 -7.55 -11.09 -14.26
N LEU A 139 -8.06 -10.57 -13.14
CA LEU A 139 -7.27 -10.18 -11.98
C LEU A 139 -7.98 -10.61 -10.69
N ALA A 140 -7.28 -11.37 -9.85
CA ALA A 140 -7.70 -11.65 -8.48
C ALA A 140 -7.22 -10.53 -7.55
N LEU A 141 -8.13 -9.96 -6.77
CA LEU A 141 -7.86 -8.82 -5.90
C LEU A 141 -8.09 -9.21 -4.44
N HIS A 142 -7.08 -8.97 -3.59
CA HIS A 142 -7.20 -9.03 -2.14
C HIS A 142 -7.22 -7.59 -1.59
N PRO A 143 -8.39 -7.01 -1.28
CA PRO A 143 -8.49 -5.85 -0.41
C PRO A 143 -7.81 -6.13 0.93
N THR A 144 -7.41 -5.11 1.67
CA THR A 144 -6.78 -5.32 2.99
C THR A 144 -7.74 -4.91 4.10
N CYS A 145 -7.51 -5.39 5.32
CA CYS A 145 -8.27 -4.86 6.46
C CYS A 145 -8.12 -3.33 6.59
N SER A 146 -6.95 -2.79 6.24
CA SER A 146 -6.71 -1.36 6.23
C SER A 146 -7.50 -0.62 5.16
N THR A 147 -7.76 -1.21 3.99
CA THR A 147 -8.64 -0.55 3.01
C THR A 147 -10.06 -0.40 3.52
N VAL A 148 -10.54 -1.35 4.33
CA VAL A 148 -11.86 -1.28 4.99
C VAL A 148 -11.89 -0.21 6.06
N HIS A 149 -10.88 -0.18 6.93
CA HIS A 149 -10.80 0.84 7.98
C HIS A 149 -10.72 2.26 7.42
N LEU A 150 -10.11 2.42 6.24
CA LEU A 150 -10.00 3.70 5.54
C LEU A 150 -11.21 4.01 4.64
N GLY A 151 -12.07 3.02 4.34
CA GLY A 151 -13.19 3.16 3.40
C GLY A 151 -12.76 3.39 1.95
N ILE A 152 -11.65 2.77 1.52
CA ILE A 152 -11.01 3.01 0.21
C ILE A 152 -11.09 1.81 -0.74
N GLU A 153 -11.96 0.83 -0.46
CA GLU A 153 -12.13 -0.36 -1.29
C GLU A 153 -12.58 -0.02 -2.72
N SER A 154 -13.38 1.03 -2.88
CA SER A 154 -13.84 1.51 -4.19
C SER A 154 -12.68 2.03 -5.05
N ALA A 155 -11.73 2.77 -4.46
CA ALA A 155 -10.53 3.25 -5.13
C ALA A 155 -9.64 2.07 -5.55
N LEU A 156 -9.44 1.10 -4.65
CA LEU A 156 -8.68 -0.11 -4.97
C LEU A 156 -9.31 -0.89 -6.14
N ARG A 157 -10.64 -1.08 -6.13
CA ARG A 157 -11.38 -1.73 -7.23
C ARG A 157 -11.30 -0.96 -8.53
N THR A 158 -11.32 0.38 -8.47
CA THR A 158 -11.17 1.25 -9.65
C THR A 158 -9.82 1.02 -10.32
N LEU A 159 -8.73 0.99 -9.55
CA LEU A 159 -7.40 0.70 -10.09
C LEU A 159 -7.28 -0.72 -10.64
N ALA A 160 -7.87 -1.70 -9.94
CA ALA A 160 -7.89 -3.08 -10.43
C ALA A 160 -8.65 -3.20 -11.76
N ALA A 161 -9.78 -2.51 -11.92
CA ALA A 161 -10.57 -2.50 -13.16
C ALA A 161 -9.87 -1.76 -14.31
N ALA A 162 -9.03 -0.77 -14.00
CA ALA A 162 -8.15 -0.16 -14.99
C ALA A 162 -7.09 -1.15 -15.52
N VAL A 163 -6.69 -2.14 -14.71
CA VAL A 163 -5.68 -3.14 -15.08
C VAL A 163 -6.29 -4.40 -15.70
N GLY A 164 -7.48 -4.84 -15.28
CA GLY A 164 -8.10 -6.10 -15.72
C GLY A 164 -9.53 -5.94 -16.21
N ASP A 165 -9.92 -6.73 -17.23
CA ASP A 165 -11.30 -6.81 -17.73
C ASP A 165 -12.24 -7.41 -16.68
N GLU A 166 -11.86 -8.56 -16.10
CA GLU A 166 -12.58 -9.23 -15.03
C GLU A 166 -11.81 -9.13 -13.71
N VAL A 167 -12.37 -8.41 -12.73
CA VAL A 167 -11.78 -8.28 -11.39
C VAL A 167 -12.57 -9.11 -10.38
N THR A 168 -11.93 -10.14 -9.83
CA THR A 168 -12.53 -11.00 -8.80
C THR A 168 -11.99 -10.62 -7.43
N VAL A 169 -12.88 -10.23 -6.53
CA VAL A 169 -12.60 -10.20 -5.08
C VAL A 169 -13.25 -11.44 -4.48
N PRO A 170 -12.48 -12.32 -3.79
CA PRO A 170 -13.05 -13.54 -3.23
C PRO A 170 -14.17 -13.28 -2.23
N ASP A 171 -15.20 -14.11 -2.22
CA ASP A 171 -16.29 -14.05 -1.24
C ASP A 171 -15.77 -14.37 0.16
N ASN A 172 -14.82 -15.29 0.27
CA ASN A 172 -14.16 -15.66 1.54
C ASN A 172 -13.02 -14.70 1.91
N TRP A 173 -12.94 -13.53 1.28
CA TRP A 173 -11.94 -12.54 1.64
C TRP A 173 -12.08 -12.08 3.10
N GLY A 174 -10.94 -11.86 3.75
CA GLY A 174 -10.86 -11.30 5.09
C GLY A 174 -9.43 -10.88 5.44
N CYS A 175 -9.18 -10.65 6.73
CA CYS A 175 -7.84 -10.34 7.21
C CYS A 175 -6.88 -11.51 6.94
N CYS A 176 -5.79 -11.28 6.21
CA CYS A 176 -4.75 -12.29 5.96
C CYS A 176 -3.90 -12.64 7.20
N ALA A 177 -4.16 -11.99 8.35
CA ALA A 177 -3.47 -12.17 9.62
C ALA A 177 -1.94 -11.96 9.61
N PHE A 178 -1.40 -11.33 8.56
CA PHE A 178 0.03 -11.05 8.49
C PHE A 178 0.46 -9.92 9.44
N ALA A 179 -0.41 -8.92 9.64
CA ALA A 179 -0.32 -7.85 10.65
C ALA A 179 1.12 -7.37 10.97
N GLY A 180 1.79 -6.77 9.98
CA GLY A 180 3.20 -6.38 10.10
C GLY A 180 4.13 -7.57 9.92
N ASP A 181 4.76 -8.05 10.98
CA ASP A 181 5.68 -9.19 10.96
C ASP A 181 5.07 -10.46 11.57
N ARG A 182 3.81 -10.41 12.04
CA ARG A 182 3.16 -11.56 12.67
C ARG A 182 3.08 -12.77 11.75
N GLY A 183 2.83 -12.58 10.45
CA GLY A 183 2.82 -13.67 9.46
C GLY A 183 4.19 -14.33 9.22
N LEU A 184 5.28 -13.68 9.64
CA LEU A 184 6.63 -14.26 9.64
C LEU A 184 6.88 -15.11 10.88
N LEU A 185 6.38 -14.67 12.03
CA LEU A 185 6.59 -15.31 13.33
C LEU A 185 5.59 -16.43 13.64
N HIS A 186 4.36 -16.29 13.13
CA HIS A 186 3.22 -17.18 13.37
C HIS A 186 2.57 -17.60 12.04
N PRO A 187 3.31 -18.33 11.19
CA PRO A 187 2.85 -18.73 9.86
C PRO A 187 1.54 -19.51 9.86
N GLU A 188 1.29 -20.29 10.90
CA GLU A 188 0.07 -21.08 11.11
C GLU A 188 -1.18 -20.20 11.20
N VAL A 189 -1.05 -18.99 11.74
CA VAL A 189 -2.18 -18.05 11.88
C VAL A 189 -2.56 -17.47 10.52
N THR A 190 -1.57 -17.08 9.70
CA THR A 190 -1.81 -16.65 8.32
C THR A 190 -2.42 -17.78 7.50
N ALA A 191 -1.88 -19.01 7.60
CA ALA A 191 -2.41 -20.16 6.89
C ALA A 191 -3.87 -20.45 7.25
N ALA A 192 -4.20 -20.45 8.55
CA ALA A 192 -5.57 -20.66 9.01
C ALA A 192 -6.53 -19.53 8.56
N ALA A 193 -6.11 -18.27 8.71
CA ALA A 193 -6.95 -17.11 8.37
C ALA A 193 -7.27 -17.03 6.87
N THR A 194 -6.32 -17.43 6.02
CA THR A 194 -6.44 -17.36 4.56
C THR A 194 -6.98 -18.63 3.91
N ALA A 195 -7.21 -19.72 4.66
CA ALA A 195 -7.48 -21.04 4.09
C ALA A 195 -8.69 -21.06 3.13
N ALA A 196 -9.81 -20.45 3.53
CA ALA A 196 -11.03 -20.41 2.71
C ALA A 196 -10.83 -19.55 1.45
N GLN A 197 -10.26 -18.34 1.60
CA GLN A 197 -9.93 -17.46 0.48
C GLN A 197 -8.94 -18.13 -0.50
N ALA A 198 -7.95 -18.85 0.04
CA ALA A 198 -6.95 -19.52 -0.78
C ALA A 198 -7.56 -20.68 -1.57
N ALA A 199 -8.45 -21.48 -0.97
CA ALA A 199 -9.17 -22.53 -1.67
C ALA A 199 -10.04 -21.96 -2.82
N GLU A 200 -10.71 -20.84 -2.60
CA GLU A 200 -11.51 -20.16 -3.61
C GLU A 200 -10.65 -19.63 -4.78
N ILE A 201 -9.56 -18.91 -4.46
CA ILE A 201 -8.65 -18.36 -5.47
C ILE A 201 -7.96 -19.46 -6.29
N THR A 202 -7.55 -20.55 -5.65
CA THR A 202 -6.79 -21.63 -6.31
C THR A 202 -7.66 -22.59 -7.10
N ALA A 203 -9.00 -22.52 -6.96
CA ALA A 203 -9.92 -23.22 -7.85
C ALA A 203 -9.88 -22.68 -9.29
N GLY A 204 -9.34 -21.47 -9.50
CA GLY A 204 -9.19 -20.84 -10.80
C GLY A 204 -7.75 -20.38 -11.10
N THR A 205 -7.62 -19.72 -12.24
CA THR A 205 -6.38 -19.07 -12.69
C THR A 205 -6.69 -17.68 -13.20
N TYR A 206 -5.91 -16.71 -12.73
CA TYR A 206 -5.99 -15.31 -13.13
C TYR A 206 -4.69 -14.89 -13.81
N ASP A 207 -4.77 -13.89 -14.69
CA ASP A 207 -3.57 -13.32 -15.33
C ASP A 207 -2.72 -12.55 -14.31
N ALA A 208 -3.33 -11.96 -13.28
CA ALA A 208 -2.63 -11.31 -12.17
C ALA A 208 -3.33 -11.49 -10.82
N TYR A 209 -2.55 -11.31 -9.75
CA TYR A 209 -3.01 -11.33 -8.36
C TYR A 209 -2.52 -10.04 -7.69
N ALA A 210 -3.43 -9.27 -7.11
CA ALA A 210 -3.16 -7.93 -6.65
C ALA A 210 -3.59 -7.68 -5.21
N SER A 211 -2.86 -6.80 -4.53
CA SER A 211 -3.20 -6.22 -3.24
C SER A 211 -2.64 -4.78 -3.18
N CYS A 212 -2.63 -4.15 -2.00
CA CYS A 212 -2.19 -2.75 -1.80
C CYS A 212 -1.30 -2.58 -0.56
N ASN A 213 -0.65 -3.67 -0.13
CA ASN A 213 0.18 -3.65 1.07
C ASN A 213 1.13 -4.85 1.07
N ARG A 214 2.45 -4.59 1.12
CA ARG A 214 3.49 -5.62 0.93
C ARG A 214 3.32 -6.87 1.81
N THR A 215 2.93 -6.71 3.07
CA THR A 215 2.73 -7.87 3.97
C THR A 215 1.50 -8.69 3.62
N CYS A 216 0.45 -8.06 3.10
CA CYS A 216 -0.71 -8.76 2.60
C CYS A 216 -0.36 -9.50 1.30
N GLU A 217 0.44 -8.89 0.43
CA GLU A 217 0.99 -9.56 -0.76
C GLU A 217 1.79 -10.79 -0.38
N MET A 218 2.75 -10.69 0.54
CA MET A 218 3.53 -11.84 1.02
C MET A 218 2.64 -12.93 1.63
N GLY A 219 1.68 -12.55 2.47
CA GLY A 219 0.76 -13.48 3.12
C GLY A 219 -0.09 -14.24 2.10
N MET A 220 -0.67 -13.53 1.13
CA MET A 220 -1.49 -14.13 0.08
C MET A 220 -0.66 -14.94 -0.91
N THR A 221 0.56 -14.50 -1.27
CA THR A 221 1.48 -15.28 -2.09
C THR A 221 1.77 -16.63 -1.43
N ARG A 222 2.10 -16.61 -0.14
CA ARG A 222 2.34 -17.84 0.62
C ARG A 222 1.12 -18.75 0.72
N ALA A 223 -0.06 -18.16 0.97
CA ALA A 223 -1.29 -18.92 1.17
C ALA A 223 -1.80 -19.58 -0.11
N THR A 224 -1.65 -18.89 -1.25
CA THR A 224 -2.24 -19.33 -2.54
C THR A 224 -1.24 -19.96 -3.49
N GLY A 225 0.06 -19.77 -3.27
CA GLY A 225 1.11 -20.12 -4.23
C GLY A 225 1.07 -19.26 -5.51
N ARG A 226 0.38 -18.12 -5.50
CA ARG A 226 0.24 -17.20 -6.65
C ARG A 226 0.96 -15.88 -6.36
N PRO A 227 1.63 -15.24 -7.32
CA PRO A 227 2.44 -14.04 -7.05
C PRO A 227 1.55 -12.81 -6.86
N TYR A 228 1.22 -12.47 -5.61
CA TYR A 228 0.49 -11.23 -5.29
C TYR A 228 1.43 -10.03 -5.38
N ARG A 229 1.01 -9.02 -6.14
CA ARG A 229 1.75 -7.78 -6.39
C ARG A 229 0.96 -6.55 -5.96
N HIS A 230 1.62 -5.43 -5.79
CA HIS A 230 0.91 -4.18 -5.52
C HIS A 230 0.14 -3.73 -6.76
N VAL A 231 -1.12 -3.30 -6.61
CA VAL A 231 -1.96 -2.85 -7.75
C VAL A 231 -1.32 -1.72 -8.56
N LEU A 232 -0.56 -0.85 -7.89
CA LEU A 232 0.17 0.23 -8.55
C LEU A 232 1.33 -0.26 -9.43
N GLU A 233 1.97 -1.38 -9.08
CA GLU A 233 2.97 -1.96 -9.98
C GLU A 233 2.33 -2.46 -11.27
N LEU A 234 1.16 -3.11 -11.17
CA LEU A 234 0.43 -3.60 -12.33
C LEU A 234 -0.08 -2.44 -13.20
N LEU A 235 -0.57 -1.36 -12.58
CA LEU A 235 -1.01 -0.17 -13.30
C LEU A 235 0.17 0.55 -13.99
N ASP A 236 1.31 0.65 -13.31
CA ASP A 236 2.51 1.23 -13.89
C ASP A 236 2.97 0.45 -15.12
N GLU A 237 3.02 -0.88 -15.04
CA GLU A 237 3.33 -1.74 -16.17
C GLU A 237 2.31 -1.61 -17.31
N ALA A 238 1.02 -1.60 -16.97
CA ALA A 238 -0.05 -1.49 -17.95
C ALA A 238 0.00 -0.15 -18.71
N THR A 239 0.49 0.91 -18.07
CA THR A 239 0.59 2.27 -18.65
C THR A 239 2.00 2.63 -19.14
N ALA A 240 3.00 1.76 -18.95
CA ALA A 240 4.35 1.95 -19.43
C ALA A 240 4.43 1.93 -20.96
N ARG A 241 5.30 2.76 -21.54
CA ARG A 241 5.58 2.74 -22.99
C ARG A 241 6.41 1.51 -23.33
N SER A 242 6.26 0.97 -24.55
CA SER A 242 6.95 -0.24 -25.02
C SER A 242 8.49 -0.21 -24.91
N THR A 243 9.09 0.94 -24.66
CA THR A 243 10.55 1.15 -24.47
C THR A 243 11.00 1.23 -23.02
N GLU A 244 10.09 1.21 -22.04
CA GLU A 244 10.42 1.32 -20.60
C GLU A 244 10.72 -0.04 -19.94
N VAL A 245 10.55 -1.15 -20.67
CA VAL A 245 11.02 -2.48 -20.23
C VAL A 245 12.54 -2.55 -20.42
N THR A 246 13.29 -2.05 -19.44
CA THR A 246 14.74 -2.23 -19.39
C THR A 246 15.03 -3.58 -18.69
N PRO A 247 15.91 -4.43 -19.24
CA PRO A 247 16.19 -5.79 -18.75
C PRO A 247 16.78 -5.83 -17.33
#